data_AF-A0AA97HEQ4-F1
#
_entry.id   AF-A0AA97HEQ4-F1
#
_cell.length_a   1.000
_cell.length_b   1.000
_cell.length_c   1.000
_cell.angle_alpha   90.00
_cell.angle_beta   90.00
_cell.angle_gamma   90.00
#
_symmetry.space_group_name_H-M   'P 1'
#
loop_
_entity.id
_entity.type
_entity.pdbx_description
1 polymer ?
#
loop_
_entity_poly.entity_id
_entity_poly.type
_entity_poly.pdbx_seq_one_letter_code
_entity_poly.pdbx_strand_id
1 'polypeptide(L)'
;MFLSYAALFQLFWMPALLRACLLLGTFLSGFVFLLYQHKQNKAQIGIDVDGAFLCKRGRVVRLLFVRVNSFQLIAKREQKSKLLGWLWPQFHVVYCDSVSAEKYRMLQSFAAQQILLSRSEEARKSFSKD
;
A
#
# COMPACT_ATOMS: atom_id res chain seq x y z
N MET A 1 -32.17 16.67 -5.67
CA MET A 1 -33.27 16.06 -6.46
C MET A 1 -33.46 16.75 -7.82
N PHE A 2 -33.52 18.09 -7.91
CA PHE A 2 -33.67 18.81 -9.19
C PHE A 2 -32.50 18.67 -10.18
N LEU A 3 -31.26 18.53 -9.70
CA LEU A 3 -30.07 18.32 -10.53
C LEU A 3 -30.13 17.03 -11.36
N SER A 4 -30.69 15.95 -10.80
CA SER A 4 -30.82 14.66 -11.50
C SER A 4 -31.81 14.75 -12.66
N TYR A 5 -32.91 15.49 -12.47
CA TYR A 5 -33.92 15.71 -13.52
C TYR A 5 -33.41 16.61 -14.64
N ALA A 6 -32.68 17.69 -14.33
CA ALA A 6 -32.09 18.56 -15.33
C ALA A 6 -31.04 17.83 -16.19
N ALA A 7 -30.22 16.96 -15.58
CA ALA A 7 -29.25 16.13 -16.28
C ALA A 7 -29.93 15.13 -17.22
N LEU A 8 -31.03 14.49 -16.80
CA LEU A 8 -31.82 13.58 -17.63
C LEU A 8 -32.48 14.30 -18.82
N PHE A 9 -32.94 15.53 -18.62
CA PHE A 9 -33.56 16.35 -19.66
C PHE A 9 -32.54 16.79 -20.73
N GLN A 10 -31.35 17.22 -20.31
CA GLN A 10 -30.24 17.50 -21.24
C GLN A 10 -29.79 16.26 -22.00
N LEU A 11 -29.78 15.08 -21.35
CA LEU A 11 -29.45 13.82 -22.00
C LEU A 11 -30.48 13.41 -23.08
N PHE A 12 -31.76 13.76 -22.87
CA PHE A 12 -32.84 13.42 -23.78
C PHE A 12 -32.80 14.24 -25.08
N TRP A 13 -32.33 15.49 -25.00
CA TRP A 13 -32.31 16.41 -26.15
C TRP A 13 -31.01 16.35 -26.98
N MET A 14 -30.00 15.62 -26.51
CA MET A 14 -28.75 15.42 -27.24
C MET A 14 -28.92 14.41 -28.41
N PRO A 15 -28.21 14.61 -29.53
CA PRO A 15 -28.18 13.64 -30.63
C PRO A 15 -27.75 12.25 -30.14
N ALA A 16 -28.38 11.20 -30.69
CA ALA A 16 -28.17 9.81 -30.27
C ALA A 16 -26.69 9.40 -30.24
N LEU A 17 -25.90 9.88 -31.20
CA LEU A 17 -24.45 9.64 -31.28
C LEU A 17 -23.67 10.22 -30.09
N LEU A 18 -24.00 11.45 -29.66
CA LEU A 18 -23.32 12.09 -28.52
C LEU A 18 -23.64 11.37 -27.21
N ARG A 19 -24.90 10.93 -27.05
CA ARG A 19 -25.36 10.16 -25.89
C ARG A 19 -24.64 8.82 -25.79
N ALA A 20 -24.49 8.13 -26.91
CA ALA A 20 -23.73 6.88 -26.99
C ALA A 20 -22.24 7.09 -26.63
N CYS A 21 -21.60 8.16 -27.15
CA CYS A 21 -20.21 8.48 -26.84
C CYS A 21 -19.99 8.78 -25.34
N LEU A 22 -20.88 9.52 -24.69
CA LEU A 22 -20.76 9.82 -23.25
C LEU A 22 -20.92 8.56 -22.39
N LEU A 23 -21.90 7.72 -22.70
CA LEU A 23 -22.10 6.45 -21.99
C LEU A 23 -20.90 5.51 -22.18
N LEU A 24 -20.39 5.37 -23.40
CA LEU A 24 -19.19 4.58 -23.68
C LEU A 24 -17.97 5.15 -22.95
N GLY A 25 -17.77 6.47 -22.95
CA GLY A 25 -16.67 7.13 -22.26
C GLY A 25 -16.68 6.90 -20.75
N THR A 26 -17.85 7.04 -20.11
CA THR A 26 -18.01 6.77 -18.67
C THR A 26 -17.76 5.29 -18.34
N PHE A 27 -18.26 4.38 -19.18
CA PHE A 27 -18.02 2.95 -19.01
C PHE A 27 -16.54 2.59 -19.15
N LEU A 28 -15.86 3.09 -20.18
CA LEU A 28 -14.42 2.90 -20.37
C LEU A 28 -13.61 3.50 -19.22
N SER A 29 -13.94 4.71 -18.77
CA SER A 29 -13.26 5.36 -17.64
C SER A 29 -13.41 4.55 -16.35
N GLY A 30 -14.63 4.09 -16.04
CA GLY A 30 -14.89 3.22 -14.91
C GLY A 30 -14.14 1.89 -15.01
N PHE A 31 -14.12 1.27 -16.20
CA PHE A 31 -13.40 0.03 -16.44
C PHE A 31 -11.89 0.17 -16.26
N VAL A 32 -11.29 1.25 -16.81
CA VAL A 32 -9.88 1.56 -16.62
C VAL A 32 -9.56 1.80 -15.14
N PHE A 33 -10.44 2.50 -14.41
CA PHE A 33 -10.27 2.74 -12.97
C PHE A 33 -10.31 1.44 -12.17
N LEU A 34 -11.25 0.54 -12.47
CA LEU A 34 -11.35 -0.77 -11.82
C LEU A 34 -10.11 -1.63 -12.10
N LEU A 35 -9.64 -1.67 -13.36
CA LEU A 35 -8.40 -2.36 -13.71
C LEU A 35 -7.19 -1.76 -12.99
N TYR A 36 -7.15 -0.44 -12.84
CA TYR A 36 -6.08 0.26 -12.15
C TYR A 36 -6.06 -0.10 -10.65
N GLN A 37 -7.22 -0.05 -9.99
CA GLN A 37 -7.38 -0.48 -8.59
C GLN A 37 -6.97 -1.94 -8.39
N HIS A 38 -7.43 -2.83 -9.28
CA HIS A 38 -7.09 -4.25 -9.21
C HIS A 38 -5.58 -4.51 -9.39
N LYS A 39 -4.90 -3.74 -10.24
CA LYS A 39 -3.43 -3.81 -10.37
C LYS A 39 -2.68 -3.27 -9.16
N GLN A 40 -3.25 -2.33 -8.38
CA GLN A 40 -2.57 -1.80 -7.18
C GLN A 40 -2.53 -2.79 -6.02
N ASN A 41 -3.51 -3.70 -5.91
CA ASN A 41 -3.62 -4.65 -4.80
C ASN A 41 -2.59 -5.79 -4.81
N LYS A 42 -1.76 -5.92 -5.85
CA LYS A 42 -0.73 -6.98 -5.93
C LYS A 42 0.62 -6.53 -5.36
N ALA A 43 0.62 -5.83 -4.24
CA ALA A 43 1.85 -5.65 -3.48
C ALA A 43 2.19 -6.98 -2.80
N GLN A 44 3.23 -7.66 -3.29
CA GLN A 44 3.65 -8.93 -2.71
C GLN A 44 4.68 -8.64 -1.61
N ILE A 45 4.34 -9.00 -0.39
CA ILE A 45 5.24 -8.91 0.76
C ILE A 45 5.84 -10.29 0.96
N GLY A 46 7.17 -10.36 0.94
CA GLY A 46 7.94 -11.57 1.16
C GLY A 46 8.92 -11.39 2.32
N ILE A 47 9.34 -12.51 2.90
CA ILE A 47 10.46 -12.57 3.84
C ILE A 47 11.56 -13.33 3.12
N ASP A 48 12.76 -12.77 3.10
CA ASP A 48 13.97 -13.38 2.55
C ASP A 48 15.04 -13.43 3.66
N VAL A 49 16.18 -14.08 3.39
CA VAL A 49 17.28 -14.28 4.35
C VAL A 49 17.81 -12.95 4.90
N ASP A 50 17.79 -11.91 4.06
CA ASP A 50 18.23 -10.55 4.42
C ASP A 50 17.14 -9.69 5.08
N GLY A 51 15.91 -10.21 5.24
CA GLY A 51 14.81 -9.57 5.96
C GLY A 51 13.51 -9.45 5.17
N ALA A 52 12.62 -8.53 5.56
CA ALA A 52 11.33 -8.37 4.90
C ALA A 52 11.43 -7.47 3.66
N PHE A 53 10.75 -7.87 2.58
CA PHE A 53 10.79 -7.17 1.30
C PHE A 53 9.38 -6.93 0.75
N LEU A 54 9.18 -5.73 0.23
CA LEU A 54 8.03 -5.35 -0.58
C LEU A 54 8.40 -5.45 -2.06
N CYS A 55 7.81 -6.40 -2.77
CA CYS A 55 7.85 -6.43 -4.22
C CYS A 55 6.65 -5.66 -4.77
N LYS A 56 6.92 -4.46 -5.32
CA LYS A 56 5.91 -3.63 -5.97
C LYS A 56 6.37 -3.31 -7.39
N ARG A 57 5.62 -3.78 -8.40
CA ARG A 57 5.88 -3.53 -9.83
C ARG A 57 7.31 -3.89 -10.26
N GLY A 58 7.81 -5.05 -9.85
CA GLY A 58 9.17 -5.52 -10.18
C GLY A 58 10.30 -4.81 -9.44
N ARG A 59 9.99 -3.88 -8.53
CA ARG A 59 10.97 -3.27 -7.62
C ARG A 59 10.88 -3.97 -6.27
N VAL A 60 11.98 -4.57 -5.86
CA VAL A 60 12.16 -5.14 -4.52
C VAL A 60 12.65 -4.02 -3.62
N VAL A 61 11.97 -3.85 -2.49
CA VAL A 61 12.39 -2.89 -1.48
C VAL A 61 12.41 -3.50 -0.11
N ARG A 62 13.50 -3.29 0.61
CA ARG A 62 13.62 -3.73 1.99
C ARG A 62 12.72 -2.90 2.90
N LEU A 63 12.01 -3.61 3.75
CA LEU A 63 11.07 -3.09 4.72
C LEU A 63 11.67 -3.28 6.12
N LEU A 64 11.62 -2.22 6.93
CA LEU A 64 11.99 -2.26 8.34
C LEU A 64 10.72 -2.09 9.16
N PHE A 65 10.36 -3.12 9.93
CA PHE A 65 9.16 -3.05 10.75
C PHE A 65 9.36 -2.09 11.93
N VAL A 66 8.46 -1.12 12.05
CA VAL A 66 8.49 -0.10 13.10
C VAL A 66 7.46 -0.41 14.18
N ARG A 67 6.32 -1.01 13.78
CA ARG A 67 5.23 -1.35 14.70
C ARG A 67 4.56 -2.65 14.30
N VAL A 68 4.23 -3.43 15.31
CA VAL A 68 3.50 -4.69 15.20
C VAL A 68 2.24 -4.60 16.04
N ASN A 69 1.08 -4.74 15.42
CA ASN A 69 -0.21 -4.94 16.08
C ASN A 69 -0.85 -6.24 15.59
N SER A 70 -1.89 -6.70 16.28
CA SER A 70 -2.63 -7.92 15.90
C SER A 70 -3.30 -7.83 14.53
N PHE A 71 -3.72 -6.63 14.11
CA PHE A 71 -4.46 -6.42 12.86
C PHE A 71 -3.68 -5.65 11.78
N GLN A 72 -2.59 -4.99 12.18
CA GLN A 72 -1.81 -4.10 11.32
C GLN A 72 -0.32 -4.22 11.62
N LEU A 73 0.50 -4.38 10.59
CA LEU A 73 1.95 -4.27 10.66
C LEU A 73 2.36 -2.99 9.93
N ILE A 74 3.18 -2.15 10.56
CA ILE A 74 3.68 -0.92 9.95
C ILE A 74 5.16 -1.09 9.67
N ALA A 75 5.52 -1.01 8.40
CA ALA A 75 6.88 -1.06 7.93
C ALA A 75 7.30 0.26 7.30
N LYS A 76 8.53 0.68 7.56
CA LYS A 76 9.19 1.80 6.89
C LYS A 76 10.02 1.25 5.73
N ARG A 77 9.96 1.92 4.58
CA ARG A 77 10.82 1.61 3.44
C ARG A 77 12.27 1.97 3.76
N GLU A 78 13.19 1.03 3.63
CA GLU A 78 14.63 1.31 3.71
C GLU A 78 15.04 2.05 2.42
N GLN A 79 15.20 3.37 2.53
CA GLN A 79 15.53 4.23 1.40
C GLN A 79 17.02 4.59 1.47
N LYS A 80 17.79 4.23 0.43
CA LYS A 80 19.24 4.49 0.38
C LYS A 80 19.58 5.99 0.36
N SER A 81 18.65 6.88 -0.01
CA SER A 81 18.89 8.32 -0.05
C SER A 81 18.42 9.02 1.23
N LYS A 82 19.38 9.46 2.05
CA LYS A 82 19.14 10.16 3.33
C LYS A 82 18.30 11.45 3.18
N LEU A 83 18.46 12.19 2.09
CA LEU A 83 17.81 13.50 1.91
C LEU A 83 16.32 13.38 1.54
N LEU A 84 15.97 12.49 0.60
CA LEU A 84 14.57 12.30 0.20
C LEU A 84 13.75 11.58 1.29
N GLY A 85 14.38 10.68 2.03
CA GLY A 85 13.73 9.90 3.09
C GLY A 85 13.42 10.70 4.37
N TRP A 86 14.01 11.89 4.53
CA TRP A 86 13.71 12.77 5.66
C TRP A 86 12.45 13.61 5.42
N LEU A 87 12.28 14.12 4.19
CA LEU A 87 11.10 14.91 3.79
C LEU A 87 9.85 14.04 3.63
N TRP A 88 9.99 12.78 3.19
CA TRP A 88 8.87 11.84 3.10
C TRP A 88 9.25 10.41 3.50
N PRO A 89 9.12 10.05 4.79
CA PRO A 89 9.22 8.66 5.20
C PRO A 89 8.08 7.85 4.56
N GLN A 90 8.42 6.96 3.64
CA GLN A 90 7.46 6.06 3.02
C GLN A 90 7.13 4.92 4.00
N PHE A 91 6.04 5.08 4.72
CA PHE A 91 5.44 4.03 5.54
C PHE A 91 4.52 3.15 4.68
N HIS A 92 4.52 1.86 5.00
CA HIS A 92 3.66 0.86 4.40
C HIS A 92 2.93 0.11 5.50
N VAL A 93 1.61 0.05 5.40
CA VAL A 93 0.75 -0.67 6.34
C VAL A 93 0.31 -1.97 5.68
N VAL A 94 0.59 -3.08 6.36
CA VAL A 94 0.15 -4.41 5.97
C VAL A 94 -1.00 -4.79 6.88
N TYR A 95 -2.17 -5.02 6.29
CA TYR A 95 -3.36 -5.44 7.03
C TYR A 95 -3.44 -6.96 7.08
N CYS A 96 -4.06 -7.50 8.14
CA CYS A 96 -4.32 -8.94 8.27
C CYS A 96 -5.03 -9.52 7.03
N ASP A 97 -5.98 -8.77 6.47
CA ASP A 97 -6.80 -9.24 5.35
C ASP A 97 -6.10 -9.12 3.98
N SER A 98 -4.93 -8.48 3.93
CA SER A 98 -4.19 -8.25 2.69
C SER A 98 -3.32 -9.44 2.26
N VAL A 99 -3.08 -10.39 3.17
CA VAL A 99 -2.24 -11.58 2.96
C VAL A 99 -2.90 -12.80 3.58
N SER A 100 -2.47 -14.02 3.23
CA SER A 100 -2.99 -15.23 3.89
C SER A 100 -2.68 -15.20 5.39
N ALA A 101 -3.58 -15.76 6.21
CA ALA A 101 -3.45 -15.74 7.67
C ALA A 101 -2.12 -16.33 8.16
N GLU A 102 -1.63 -17.39 7.52
CA GLU A 102 -0.33 -18.00 7.80
C GLU A 102 0.82 -17.04 7.51
N LYS A 103 0.83 -16.40 6.33
CA LYS A 103 1.84 -15.40 5.97
C LYS A 103 1.80 -14.20 6.90
N TYR A 104 0.60 -13.77 7.31
CA TYR A 104 0.45 -12.68 8.25
C TYR A 104 1.08 -13.00 9.61
N ARG A 105 0.80 -14.18 10.17
CA ARG A 105 1.42 -14.63 11.43
C ARG A 105 2.94 -14.73 11.33
N MET A 106 3.45 -15.24 10.20
CA MET A 106 4.88 -15.30 9.95
C MET A 106 5.52 -13.90 9.92
N LEU A 107 4.91 -12.96 9.20
CA LEU A 107 5.35 -11.55 9.17
C LEU A 107 5.27 -10.90 10.54
N GLN A 108 4.24 -11.19 11.32
CA GLN A 108 4.06 -10.68 12.67
C GLN A 108 5.18 -11.16 13.61
N SER A 109 5.49 -12.47 13.60
CA SER A 109 6.57 -13.05 14.39
C SER A 109 7.93 -12.48 14.00
N PHE A 110 8.21 -12.39 12.69
CA PHE A 110 9.44 -11.80 12.18
C PHE A 110 9.57 -10.33 12.61
N ALA A 111 8.51 -9.54 12.45
CA ALA A 111 8.51 -8.14 12.84
C ALA A 111 8.72 -7.94 14.34
N ALA A 112 8.13 -8.80 15.18
CA ALA A 112 8.34 -8.78 16.62
C ALA A 112 9.81 -9.08 16.99
N GLN A 113 10.40 -10.10 16.37
CA GLN A 113 11.82 -10.42 16.54
C GLN A 113 12.73 -9.28 16.10
N GLN A 114 12.46 -8.67 14.94
CA GLN A 114 13.23 -7.54 14.44
C GLN A 114 13.22 -6.34 15.40
N ILE A 115 12.05 -5.98 15.94
CA ILE A 115 11.90 -4.87 16.90
C ILE A 115 12.61 -5.18 18.23
N LEU A 116 12.53 -6.42 18.70
CA LEU A 116 13.23 -6.83 19.93
C LEU A 116 14.74 -6.75 19.76
N LEU A 117 15.26 -7.23 18.61
CA LEU A 117 16.68 -7.14 18.28
C LEU A 117 17.14 -5.68 18.19
N SER A 118 16.41 -4.82 17.46
CA SER A 118 16.79 -3.41 17.33
C SER A 118 16.86 -2.70 18.69
N ARG A 119 15.90 -2.97 19.59
CA ARG A 119 15.89 -2.41 20.95
C ARG A 119 17.06 -2.93 21.80
N SER A 120 17.41 -4.21 21.68
CA SER A 120 18.56 -4.79 22.40
C SER A 120 19.88 -4.17 21.93
N GLU A 121 20.04 -3.90 20.63
CA GLU A 121 21.22 -3.23 20.09
C GLU A 121 21.31 -1.76 20.52
N GLU A 122 20.19 -1.05 20.53
CA GLU A 122 20.10 0.32 21.04
C GLU A 122 20.51 0.40 22.51
N ALA A 123 19.98 -0.50 23.35
CA ALA A 123 20.37 -0.60 24.76
C ALA A 123 21.85 -0.94 24.92
N ARG A 124 22.39 -1.88 24.14
CA ARG A 124 23.82 -2.22 24.19
C ARG A 124 24.72 -1.03 23.82
N LYS A 125 24.30 -0.22 22.83
CA LYS A 125 25.01 1.01 22.43
C LYS A 125 24.95 2.09 23.50
N SER A 126 23.85 2.21 24.26
CA SER A 126 23.78 3.15 25.37
C SER A 126 24.72 2.75 26.51
N PHE A 127 24.77 1.46 26.87
CA PHE A 127 25.65 0.96 27.93
C PHE A 127 27.15 1.01 27.58
N SER A 128 27.52 0.99 26.30
CA SER A 128 28.93 1.05 25.86
C SER A 128 29.48 2.48 25.74
N LYS A 129 28.65 3.50 25.95
CA LYS A 129 29.03 4.92 25.84
C LYS A 129 29.31 5.59 27.18
N ASP A 130 29.05 4.88 28.27
CA ASP A 130 29.48 5.22 29.64
C ASP A 130 30.83 4.55 29.93
#